data_AF-A0AAD7KW63-F1
#
_entry.id   AF-A0AAD7KW63-F1
#
_cell.length_a   1.000
_cell.length_b   1.000
_cell.length_c   1.000
_cell.angle_alpha   90.00
_cell.angle_beta   90.00
_cell.angle_gamma   90.00
#
_symmetry.space_group_name_H-M   'P 1'
#
loop_
_entity.id
_entity.type
_entity.pdbx_description
1 polymer ?
#
loop_
_entity_poly.entity_id
_entity_poly.type
_entity_poly.pdbx_seq_one_letter_code
_entity_poly.pdbx_strand_id
1 'polypeptide(L)'
;MTMTFPLMERDFKVVILALSDCKSVFEGLGSIVEVGGGTGTVAQIISEAFPHLKYTMLDLPYVVANLTGRENLNYVGGDMFQAIPPSDAVLMKHLDDS
;
A
#
# COMPACT_ATOMS: atom_id res chain seq x y z
N MET A 1 11.58 -6.60 -18.90
CA MET A 1 12.31 -5.32 -18.97
C MET A 1 12.52 -4.87 -17.53
N THR A 2 13.65 -5.21 -16.92
CA THR A 2 13.92 -4.91 -15.52
C THR A 2 14.63 -3.57 -15.44
N MET A 3 13.95 -2.54 -14.96
CA MET A 3 14.56 -1.27 -14.56
C MET A 3 14.71 -1.30 -13.04
N THR A 4 15.89 -1.70 -12.56
CA THR A 4 16.16 -1.82 -11.13
C THR A 4 16.63 -0.47 -10.59
N PHE A 5 15.75 0.24 -9.86
CA PHE A 5 16.16 1.34 -8.99
C PHE A 5 16.46 0.77 -7.59
N PRO A 6 17.67 0.96 -7.03
CA PRO A 6 18.09 0.31 -5.78
C PRO A 6 17.26 0.66 -4.54
N LEU A 7 16.48 1.74 -4.56
CA LEU A 7 15.52 2.09 -3.50
C LEU A 7 14.33 1.11 -3.47
N MET A 8 13.88 0.64 -4.63
CA MET A 8 12.77 -0.31 -4.76
C MET A 8 13.09 -1.67 -4.11
N GLU A 9 14.32 -2.18 -4.25
CA GLU A 9 14.73 -3.44 -3.61
C GLU A 9 14.80 -3.36 -2.08
N ARG A 10 15.12 -2.18 -1.54
CA ARG A 10 15.20 -1.97 -0.09
C ARG A 10 13.80 -1.99 0.53
N ASP A 11 12.88 -1.21 -0.03
CA ASP A 11 11.49 -1.21 0.40
C ASP A 11 10.87 -2.60 0.23
N PHE A 12 11.15 -3.29 -0.88
CA PHE A 12 10.68 -4.65 -1.15
C PHE A 12 11.15 -5.66 -0.10
N LYS A 13 12.44 -5.63 0.28
CA LYS A 13 12.99 -6.53 1.31
C LYS A 13 12.43 -6.23 2.70
N VAL A 14 12.29 -4.96 3.07
CA VAL A 14 11.77 -4.56 4.39
C VAL A 14 10.29 -4.91 4.52
N VAL A 15 9.48 -4.65 3.49
CA VAL A 15 8.05 -5.01 3.49
C VAL A 15 7.88 -6.51 3.55
N ILE A 16 8.61 -7.28 2.74
CA ILE A 16 8.53 -8.75 2.78
C ILE A 16 8.98 -9.31 4.13
N LEU A 17 10.06 -8.77 4.72
CA LEU A 17 10.53 -9.19 6.04
C LEU A 17 9.51 -8.85 7.13
N ALA A 18 8.90 -7.67 7.07
CA ALA A 18 7.82 -7.29 7.97
C ALA A 18 6.58 -8.19 7.78
N LEU A 19 6.23 -8.55 6.54
CA LEU A 19 5.11 -9.45 6.25
C LEU A 19 5.36 -10.88 6.72
N SER A 20 6.61 -11.37 6.68
CA SER A 20 6.93 -12.71 7.20
C SER A 20 6.72 -12.80 8.71
N ASP A 21 7.01 -11.73 9.45
CA ASP A 21 6.86 -11.71 10.91
C ASP A 21 5.47 -11.22 11.38
N CYS A 22 4.76 -10.47 10.53
CA CYS A 22 3.49 -9.81 10.87
C CYS A 22 2.28 -10.33 10.07
N LYS A 23 2.36 -11.54 9.49
CA LYS A 23 1.27 -12.10 8.67
C LYS A 23 -0.08 -12.10 9.41
N SER A 24 -0.06 -12.39 10.70
CA SER A 24 -1.21 -12.38 11.60
C SER A 24 -1.87 -11.00 11.75
N VAL A 25 -1.16 -9.90 11.48
CA VAL A 25 -1.73 -8.54 11.51
C VAL A 25 -2.76 -8.35 10.40
N PHE A 26 -2.58 -9.06 9.27
CA PHE A 26 -3.48 -8.99 8.12
C PHE A 26 -4.52 -10.11 8.10
N GLU A 27 -4.39 -11.11 8.98
CA GLU A 27 -5.35 -12.20 9.09
C GLU A 27 -6.69 -11.69 9.64
N GLY A 28 -7.78 -12.01 8.93
CA GLY A 28 -9.14 -11.62 9.32
C GLY A 28 -9.57 -10.23 8.86
N LEU A 29 -8.68 -9.44 8.26
CA LEU A 29 -9.06 -8.18 7.61
C LEU A 29 -9.75 -8.46 6.26
N GLY A 30 -10.87 -7.80 6.00
CA GLY A 30 -11.53 -7.80 4.70
C GLY A 30 -11.05 -6.65 3.82
N SER A 31 -10.60 -5.55 4.42
CA SER A 31 -10.16 -4.33 3.73
C SER A 31 -9.11 -3.55 4.51
N ILE A 32 -8.18 -2.93 3.79
CA ILE A 32 -7.18 -2.03 4.35
C ILE A 32 -7.03 -0.81 3.45
N VAL A 33 -6.76 0.34 4.07
CA VAL A 33 -6.36 1.55 3.36
C VAL A 33 -4.92 1.92 3.73
N GLU A 34 -4.08 2.20 2.75
CA GLU A 34 -2.74 2.77 2.95
C GLU A 34 -2.76 4.25 2.59
N VAL A 35 -2.24 5.10 3.48
CA VAL A 35 -2.20 6.54 3.25
C VAL A 35 -0.78 6.98 2.92
N GLY A 36 -0.60 7.70 1.82
CA GLY A 36 0.70 8.23 1.39
C GLY A 36 1.63 7.17 0.79
N GLY A 37 1.06 6.21 0.05
CA GLY A 37 1.81 5.07 -0.51
C GLY A 37 2.69 5.39 -1.72
N GLY A 38 2.66 6.61 -2.25
CA GLY A 38 3.54 7.08 -3.32
C GLY A 38 3.41 6.26 -4.61
N THR A 39 4.41 5.43 -4.91
CA THR A 39 4.42 4.59 -6.13
C THR A 39 3.58 3.33 -6.03
N GLY A 40 3.00 3.02 -4.86
CA GLY A 40 2.17 1.84 -4.65
C GLY A 40 2.93 0.52 -4.52
N THR A 41 4.23 0.55 -4.27
CA THR A 41 5.06 -0.66 -4.14
C THR A 41 4.57 -1.56 -3.00
N VAL A 42 4.28 -0.98 -1.83
CA VAL A 42 3.74 -1.71 -0.67
C VAL A 42 2.38 -2.30 -1.00
N ALA A 43 1.50 -1.48 -1.57
CA ALA A 43 0.16 -1.88 -2.00
C ALA A 43 0.19 -3.08 -2.97
N GLN A 44 1.13 -3.11 -3.91
CA GLN A 44 1.33 -4.25 -4.82
C GLN A 44 1.76 -5.52 -4.07
N ILE A 45 2.77 -5.44 -3.21
CA ILE A 45 3.29 -6.60 -2.47
C ILE A 45 2.21 -7.19 -1.56
N ILE A 46 1.50 -6.37 -0.80
CA ILE A 46 0.49 -6.85 0.16
C ILE A 46 -0.71 -7.42 -0.58
N SER A 47 -1.20 -6.75 -1.62
CA SER A 47 -2.34 -7.28 -2.40
C SER A 47 -2.00 -8.60 -3.11
N GLU A 48 -0.73 -8.84 -3.50
CA GLU A 48 -0.27 -10.15 -3.99
C GLU A 48 -0.20 -11.21 -2.90
N ALA A 49 0.31 -10.84 -1.72
CA ALA A 49 0.44 -11.77 -0.59
C ALA A 49 -0.92 -12.18 0.00
N PHE A 50 -1.94 -11.32 -0.08
CA PHE A 50 -3.28 -11.55 0.46
C PHE A 50 -4.37 -11.27 -0.61
N PRO A 51 -4.61 -12.20 -1.55
CA PRO A 51 -5.58 -12.00 -2.63
C PRO A 51 -7.02 -11.76 -2.17
N HIS A 52 -7.36 -12.20 -0.95
CA HIS A 52 -8.68 -12.01 -0.34
C HIS A 52 -8.88 -10.63 0.28
N LEU A 53 -7.79 -9.91 0.55
CA LEU A 53 -7.81 -8.60 1.19
C LEU A 53 -8.03 -7.51 0.14
N LYS A 54 -9.05 -6.66 0.34
CA LYS A 54 -9.23 -5.45 -0.48
C LYS A 54 -8.26 -4.38 -0.03
N TYR A 55 -7.28 -4.07 -0.87
CA TYR A 55 -6.30 -3.03 -0.61
C TYR A 55 -6.69 -1.74 -1.34
N THR A 56 -6.70 -0.62 -0.61
CA THR A 56 -6.90 0.71 -1.20
C THR A 56 -5.73 1.60 -0.83
N MET A 57 -5.06 2.20 -1.80
CA MET A 57 -4.04 3.21 -1.53
C MET A 57 -4.63 4.60 -1.77
N LEU A 58 -4.65 5.42 -0.71
CA LEU A 58 -5.04 6.82 -0.74
C LEU A 58 -3.78 7.68 -0.84
N ASP A 59 -3.73 8.52 -1.87
CA ASP A 59 -2.71 9.56 -2.00
C ASP A 59 -3.30 10.76 -2.74
N LEU A 60 -2.51 11.83 -2.89
CA LEU A 60 -2.96 13.01 -3.62
C LEU A 60 -3.32 12.65 -5.07
N PRO A 61 -4.34 13.29 -5.67
CA PRO A 61 -4.83 12.90 -7.00
C PRO A 61 -3.77 12.83 -8.09
N TYR A 62 -2.76 13.72 -8.05
CA TYR A 62 -1.68 13.73 -9.03
C TYR A 62 -0.68 12.58 -8.85
N VAL A 63 -0.57 12.00 -7.64
CA VAL A 63 0.31 10.87 -7.36
C VAL A 63 -0.27 9.60 -7.96
N VAL A 64 -1.57 9.38 -7.81
CA VAL A 64 -2.26 8.18 -8.29
C VAL A 64 -2.74 8.25 -9.74
N ALA A 65 -2.67 9.41 -10.40
CA ALA A 65 -3.27 9.65 -11.72
C ALA A 65 -2.85 8.65 -12.80
N ASN A 66 -1.64 8.10 -12.71
CA ASN A 66 -1.08 7.15 -13.68
C ASN A 66 -1.05 5.70 -13.16
N LEU A 67 -1.59 5.46 -11.97
CA LEU A 67 -1.63 4.13 -11.37
C LEU A 67 -2.93 3.42 -11.75
N THR A 68 -2.80 2.21 -12.27
CA THR A 68 -3.95 1.37 -12.60
C THR A 68 -4.06 0.25 -11.57
N GLY A 69 -5.23 0.14 -10.95
CA GLY A 69 -5.55 -0.92 -10.00
C GLY A 69 -5.66 -2.30 -10.64
N ARG A 70 -5.94 -3.30 -9.79
CA ARG A 70 -6.30 -4.68 -10.17
C ARG A 70 -7.40 -5.18 -9.25
N GLU A 71 -7.87 -6.41 -9.43
CA GLU A 71 -9.07 -6.94 -8.77
C GLU A 71 -9.20 -6.61 -7.27
N ASN A 72 -8.11 -6.76 -6.50
CA ASN A 72 -8.08 -6.50 -5.06
C ASN A 72 -7.25 -5.29 -4.65
N LEU A 73 -6.83 -4.43 -5.60
CA LEU A 73 -6.02 -3.24 -5.34
C LEU A 73 -6.57 -2.03 -6.08
N ASN A 74 -6.99 -1.02 -5.32
CA ASN A 74 -7.47 0.25 -5.85
C ASN A 74 -6.56 1.41 -5.45
N TYR A 75 -6.44 2.39 -6.34
CA TYR A 75 -5.80 3.67 -6.06
C TYR A 75 -6.86 4.76 -6.01
N VAL A 76 -6.87 5.55 -4.93
CA VAL A 76 -7.84 6.61 -4.69
C VAL A 76 -7.10 7.92 -4.52
N GLY A 77 -7.48 8.91 -5.33
CA GLY A 77 -6.98 10.27 -5.21
C GLY A 77 -7.80 11.04 -4.16
N GLY A 78 -7.15 11.62 -3.16
CA GLY A 78 -7.82 12.40 -2.14
C GLY A 78 -6.88 13.05 -1.13
N ASP A 79 -7.48 13.71 -0.15
CA ASP A 79 -6.79 14.33 0.97
C ASP A 79 -7.16 13.60 2.27
N MET A 80 -6.18 12.96 2.90
CA MET A 80 -6.38 12.22 4.15
C MET A 80 -6.89 13.10 5.30
N PHE A 81 -6.61 14.41 5.28
CA PHE A 81 -7.09 15.35 6.29
C PHE A 81 -8.57 15.69 6.13
N GLN A 82 -9.15 15.37 4.96
CA GLN A 82 -10.58 15.55 4.70
C GLN A 82 -11.35 14.25 4.92
N ALA A 83 -10.90 13.17 4.30
CA ALA A 83 -11.55 11.87 4.41
C ALA A 83 -10.59 10.72 4.09
N ILE A 84 -10.73 9.64 4.84
CA ILE A 84 -10.10 8.36 4.57
C ILE A 84 -11.22 7.36 4.21
N PRO A 85 -11.09 6.58 3.11
CA PRO A 85 -12.04 5.54 2.75
C PRO A 85 -12.31 4.57 3.92
N PRO A 86 -13.57 4.14 4.14
CA PRO A 86 -13.86 3.13 5.16
C PRO A 86 -13.11 1.82 4.90
N SER A 87 -12.46 1.29 5.92
CA SER A 87 -11.73 0.03 5.90
C SER A 87 -11.64 -0.58 7.29
N ASP A 88 -11.28 -1.86 7.38
CA ASP A 88 -11.09 -2.55 8.66
C ASP A 88 -9.80 -2.07 9.36
N ALA A 89 -8.80 -1.68 8.57
CA ALA A 89 -7.54 -1.13 9.07
C ALA A 89 -7.01 0.02 8.20
N VAL A 90 -6.18 0.87 8.83
CA VAL A 90 -5.43 1.94 8.17
C VAL A 90 -3.94 1.71 8.39
N LEU A 91 -3.18 1.65 7.29
CA LEU A 91 -1.73 1.62 7.27
C LEU A 91 -1.21 3.03 6.96
N MET A 92 -0.32 3.54 7.81
CA MET A 92 0.35 4.82 7.59
C MET A 92 1.85 4.61 7.71
N LYS A 93 2.57 4.74 6.58
CA LYS A 93 4.02 4.75 6.57
C LYS A 93 4.50 6.16 6.90
N HIS A 94 5.11 6.35 8.06
CA HIS A 94 5.83 7.59 8.34
C HIS A 94 7.13 7.60 7.53
N LEU A 95 7.38 8.67 6.78
CA LEU A 95 8.73 8.97 6.29
C LEU A 95 9.37 9.81 7.39
N ASP A 96 10.19 9.19 8.23
CA ASP A 96 11.04 9.94 9.16
C ASP A 96 11.98 10.81 8.32
N ASP A 97 11.73 12.13 8.31
CA ASP A 97 12.71 13.13 7.87
C ASP A 97 13.61 13.40 9.09
N SER A 98 14.65 12.57 9.27
CA SER A 98 15.73 12.83 10.23
C SER A 98 17.08 12.39 9.67
#